data_AF-A0A4V1FHP9-F1
#
_entry.id   AF-A0A4V1FHP9-F1
#
_cell.length_a   1.000
_cell.length_b   1.000
_cell.length_c   1.000
_cell.angle_alpha   90.00
_cell.angle_beta   90.00
_cell.angle_gamma   90.00
#
_symmetry.space_group_name_H-M   'P 1'
#
loop_
_entity.id
_entity.type
_entity.pdbx_description
1 polymer ?
#
loop_
_entity_poly.entity_id
_entity_poly.type
_entity_poly.pdbx_seq_one_letter_code
_entity_poly.pdbx_strand_id
1 'polypeptide(L)'
;MTAARSGSSQPRQFQLVVDERDESWTFDRQGDRHRDRYADGVLHSVDGPVEVSFARSGTVAPAVRMLTPELLPMWGSPASFAPVLVQRLRGHWLLVTCEHEHDPADRMTAVIDERDGVAHRWYGTSEVTVLTEVRVMDDDEPAPPRPRFSRLSTWPALEY
;
A
#
# COMPACT_ATOMS: atom_id res chain seq x y z
N MET A 1 -12.84 28.40 6.65
CA MET A 1 -11.78 28.09 7.62
C MET A 1 -11.48 26.61 7.54
N THR A 2 -10.47 26.23 6.75
CA THR A 2 -10.02 24.84 6.62
C THR A 2 -9.10 24.54 7.80
N ALA A 3 -9.54 23.63 8.67
CA ALA A 3 -8.73 23.18 9.81
C ALA A 3 -7.47 22.47 9.30
N ALA A 4 -6.31 23.07 9.55
CA ALA A 4 -5.03 22.40 9.41
C ALA A 4 -5.01 21.23 10.41
N ARG A 5 -5.09 19.99 9.91
CA ARG A 5 -4.91 18.80 10.75
C ARG A 5 -3.49 18.85 11.33
N SER A 6 -3.40 19.11 12.63
CA SER A 6 -2.17 19.03 13.40
C SER A 6 -1.72 17.57 13.49
N GLY A 7 -0.79 17.21 12.62
CA GLY A 7 0.04 16.02 12.69
C GLY A 7 1.32 16.33 11.92
N SER A 8 2.38 16.71 12.63
CA SER A 8 3.58 17.34 12.08
C SER A 8 4.54 16.37 11.36
N SER A 9 4.02 15.48 10.52
CA SER A 9 4.85 14.78 9.55
C SER A 9 4.54 15.34 8.17
N GLN A 10 5.53 15.93 7.51
CA GLN A 10 5.39 16.25 6.09
C GLN A 10 5.06 14.95 5.34
N PRO A 11 4.16 14.99 4.35
CA PRO A 11 3.85 13.81 3.55
C PRO A 11 5.15 13.27 2.93
N ARG A 12 5.34 11.96 3.02
CA ARG A 12 6.47 11.26 2.38
C ARG A 12 5.97 10.63 1.10
N GLN A 13 6.78 10.74 0.06
CA GLN A 13 6.52 10.06 -1.21
C GLN A 13 7.18 8.69 -1.22
N PHE A 14 6.70 7.84 -2.13
CA PHE A 14 7.28 6.53 -2.38
C PHE A 14 7.12 6.13 -3.86
N GLN A 15 7.88 5.15 -4.29
CA GLN A 15 7.69 4.40 -5.53
C GLN A 15 7.63 2.92 -5.16
N LEU A 16 6.71 2.21 -5.78
CA LEU A 16 6.52 0.78 -5.63
C LEU A 16 6.45 0.16 -7.01
N VAL A 17 7.05 -1.01 -7.17
CA VAL A 17 6.92 -1.86 -8.35
C VAL A 17 6.63 -3.27 -7.84
N VAL A 18 5.60 -3.90 -8.38
CA VAL A 18 5.24 -5.29 -8.10
C VAL A 18 5.24 -6.04 -9.43
N ASP A 19 5.90 -7.19 -9.44
CA ASP A 19 5.82 -8.18 -10.49
C ASP A 19 5.08 -9.39 -9.92
N GLU A 20 3.84 -9.57 -10.35
CA GLU A 20 3.00 -10.69 -9.88
C GLU A 20 3.44 -12.03 -10.45
N ARG A 21 4.08 -12.04 -11.63
CA ARG A 21 4.49 -13.27 -12.30
C ARG A 21 5.73 -13.87 -11.64
N ASP A 22 6.70 -13.03 -11.35
CA ASP A 22 7.93 -13.43 -10.66
C ASP A 22 7.79 -13.32 -9.13
N GLU A 23 6.60 -12.97 -8.64
CA GLU A 23 6.31 -12.74 -7.21
C GLU A 23 7.39 -11.87 -6.55
N SER A 24 7.67 -10.70 -7.13
CA SER A 24 8.73 -9.81 -6.66
C SER A 24 8.23 -8.38 -6.49
N TRP A 25 8.91 -7.60 -5.64
CA TRP A 25 8.61 -6.18 -5.53
C TRP A 25 9.80 -5.35 -5.05
N THR A 26 9.76 -4.06 -5.36
CA THR A 26 10.69 -3.05 -4.83
C THR A 26 9.94 -1.86 -4.28
N PHE A 27 10.40 -1.33 -3.15
CA PHE A 27 9.80 -0.18 -2.48
C PHE A 27 10.87 0.85 -2.11
N ASP A 28 10.73 2.05 -2.65
CA ASP A 28 11.56 3.21 -2.34
C ASP A 28 10.74 4.26 -1.63
N ARG A 29 11.22 4.75 -0.48
CA ARG A 29 10.57 5.82 0.27
C ARG A 29 11.45 7.07 0.33
N GLN A 30 10.83 8.24 0.26
CA GLN A 30 11.50 9.52 0.40
C GLN A 30 12.20 9.64 1.77
N GLY A 31 13.50 9.97 1.73
CA GLY A 31 14.32 10.14 2.92
C GLY A 31 15.05 8.88 3.36
N ASP A 32 14.68 7.71 2.83
CA ASP A 32 15.33 6.45 3.17
C ASP A 32 16.44 6.14 2.18
N ARG A 33 17.58 5.68 2.69
CA ARG A 33 18.70 5.23 1.85
C ARG A 33 18.56 3.77 1.43
N HIS A 34 17.87 2.97 2.23
CA HIS A 34 17.56 1.60 1.90
C HIS A 34 16.41 1.52 0.89
N ARG A 35 16.42 0.49 0.05
CA ARG A 35 15.32 0.10 -0.82
C ARG A 35 14.88 -1.27 -0.33
N ASP A 36 13.68 -1.33 0.22
CA ASP A 36 13.11 -2.62 0.58
C ASP A 36 12.78 -3.38 -0.71
N ARG A 37 13.05 -4.68 -0.73
CA ARG A 37 12.75 -5.52 -1.89
C ARG A 37 12.46 -6.94 -1.48
N TYR A 38 11.63 -7.61 -2.27
CA TYR A 38 11.38 -9.03 -2.16
C TYR A 38 11.63 -9.69 -3.50
N ALA A 39 12.37 -10.79 -3.49
CA ALA A 39 12.57 -11.66 -4.63
C ALA A 39 13.04 -13.04 -4.14
N ASP A 40 12.75 -14.09 -4.91
CA ASP A 40 13.27 -15.44 -4.66
C ASP A 40 13.02 -15.97 -3.23
N GLY A 41 11.86 -15.65 -2.64
CA GLY A 41 11.52 -16.10 -1.28
C GLY A 41 12.15 -15.27 -0.15
N VAL A 42 12.92 -14.22 -0.47
CA VAL A 42 13.69 -13.44 0.51
C VAL A 42 13.28 -11.98 0.50
N LEU A 43 12.86 -11.48 1.66
CA LEU A 43 12.66 -10.07 1.93
C LEU A 43 13.98 -9.45 2.39
N HIS A 44 14.45 -8.42 1.68
CA HIS A 44 15.53 -7.56 2.12
C HIS A 44 14.95 -6.24 2.62
N SER A 45 15.07 -5.98 3.92
CA SER A 45 14.70 -4.71 4.54
C SER A 45 15.87 -4.09 5.30
N VAL A 46 15.62 -2.94 5.93
CA VAL A 46 16.56 -2.26 6.84
C VAL A 46 17.07 -3.15 7.98
N ASP A 47 16.28 -4.14 8.41
CA ASP A 47 16.62 -5.04 9.51
C ASP A 47 17.43 -6.27 9.04
N GLY A 48 17.61 -6.42 7.74
CA GLY A 48 18.34 -7.51 7.12
C GLY A 48 17.46 -8.46 6.28
N PRO A 49 18.07 -9.49 5.67
CA PRO A 49 17.34 -10.48 4.88
C PRO A 49 16.56 -11.46 5.76
N VAL A 50 15.32 -11.77 5.37
CA VAL A 50 14.45 -12.75 6.04
C VAL A 50 13.73 -13.58 4.98
N GLU A 51 13.68 -14.90 5.18
CA GLU A 51 12.87 -15.81 4.35
C GLU A 51 11.39 -15.68 4.69
N VAL A 52 10.56 -15.45 3.67
CA VAL A 52 9.13 -15.22 3.82
C VAL A 52 8.40 -15.47 2.50
N SER A 53 7.12 -15.86 2.55
CA SER A 53 6.29 -16.00 1.34
C SER A 53 5.91 -14.63 0.75
N PHE A 54 5.66 -14.56 -0.56
CA PHE A 54 5.22 -13.33 -1.25
C PHE A 54 4.03 -12.66 -0.53
N ALA A 55 2.97 -13.44 -0.24
CA ALA A 55 1.79 -12.99 0.50
C ALA A 55 2.08 -12.31 1.87
N ARG A 56 3.18 -12.68 2.53
CA ARG A 56 3.57 -12.13 3.83
C ARG A 56 4.60 -11.02 3.71
N SER A 57 5.37 -10.98 2.62
CA SER A 57 6.46 -10.02 2.40
C SER A 57 5.98 -8.56 2.43
N GLY A 58 4.78 -8.28 1.91
CA GLY A 58 4.18 -6.93 1.92
C GLY A 58 3.80 -6.39 3.30
N THR A 59 4.01 -7.14 4.39
CA THR A 59 3.76 -6.64 5.76
C THR A 59 4.69 -5.50 6.14
N VAL A 60 5.95 -5.52 5.66
CA VAL A 60 6.93 -4.46 5.99
C VAL A 60 6.76 -3.20 5.14
N ALA A 61 6.08 -3.32 3.99
CA ALA A 61 5.79 -2.23 3.08
C ALA A 61 4.28 -2.24 2.75
N PRO A 62 3.42 -1.63 3.59
CA PRO A 62 1.97 -1.70 3.45
C PRO A 62 1.45 -1.27 2.06
N ALA A 63 2.14 -0.36 1.39
CA ALA A 63 1.82 0.06 0.03
C ALA A 63 1.88 -1.09 -0.99
N VAL A 64 2.73 -2.10 -0.79
CA VAL A 64 2.78 -3.32 -1.64
C VAL A 64 1.40 -3.95 -1.73
N ARG A 65 0.73 -4.08 -0.57
CA ARG A 65 -0.58 -4.72 -0.49
C ARG A 65 -1.69 -3.90 -1.14
N MET A 66 -1.46 -2.62 -1.42
CA MET A 66 -2.42 -1.79 -2.14
C MET A 66 -2.47 -2.14 -3.63
N LEU A 67 -1.37 -2.65 -4.20
CA LEU A 67 -1.34 -3.16 -5.58
C LEU A 67 -1.74 -4.64 -5.67
N THR A 68 -1.66 -5.39 -4.57
CA THR A 68 -2.12 -6.79 -4.47
C THR A 68 -3.25 -6.91 -3.44
N PRO A 69 -4.43 -6.30 -3.66
CA PRO A 69 -5.45 -6.23 -2.62
C PRO A 69 -6.02 -7.60 -2.20
N GLU A 70 -5.89 -8.62 -3.05
CA GLU A 70 -6.17 -10.01 -2.73
C GLU A 70 -5.24 -10.60 -1.64
N LEU A 71 -4.07 -9.98 -1.45
CA LEU A 71 -3.10 -10.31 -0.39
C LEU A 71 -3.19 -9.37 0.81
N LEU A 72 -4.18 -8.46 0.83
CA LEU A 72 -4.48 -7.72 2.07
C LEU A 72 -4.80 -8.75 3.16
N PRO A 73 -4.37 -8.51 4.41
CA PRO A 73 -4.39 -9.48 5.51
C PRO A 73 -5.79 -9.95 5.97
N MET A 74 -6.83 -9.74 5.15
CA MET A 74 -8.23 -9.83 5.50
C MET A 74 -8.95 -10.98 4.79
N TRP A 75 -8.22 -11.79 4.01
CA TRP A 75 -8.81 -12.81 3.17
C TRP A 75 -8.25 -14.18 3.58
N GLY A 76 -8.95 -14.84 4.51
CA GLY A 76 -8.82 -16.28 4.77
C GLY A 76 -7.60 -16.76 5.58
N SER A 77 -6.74 -15.87 6.07
CA SER A 77 -5.66 -16.22 7.00
C SER A 77 -6.07 -15.91 8.46
N PRO A 78 -5.57 -16.62 9.49
CA PRO A 78 -5.89 -16.38 10.91
C PRO A 78 -5.36 -15.03 11.48
N ALA A 79 -5.12 -14.05 10.63
CA ALA A 79 -4.47 -12.80 10.99
C ALA A 79 -5.53 -11.72 11.25
N SER A 80 -5.79 -11.47 12.54
CA SER A 80 -6.09 -10.17 13.17
C SER A 80 -7.20 -9.26 12.63
N PHE A 81 -7.58 -9.24 11.36
CA PHE A 81 -8.58 -8.32 10.80
C PHE A 81 -9.62 -9.07 9.96
N ALA A 82 -10.90 -8.76 10.18
CA ALA A 82 -12.01 -9.30 9.40
C ALA A 82 -12.77 -8.17 8.69
N PRO A 83 -13.25 -8.38 7.44
CA PRO A 83 -14.10 -7.41 6.79
C PRO A 83 -15.44 -7.29 7.50
N VAL A 84 -15.78 -6.07 7.92
CA VAL A 84 -17.05 -5.77 8.61
C VAL A 84 -18.04 -5.07 7.69
N LEU A 85 -17.54 -4.35 6.68
CA LEU A 85 -18.38 -3.59 5.76
C LEU A 85 -17.72 -3.49 4.38
N VAL A 86 -18.49 -3.82 3.34
CA VAL A 86 -18.14 -3.58 1.94
C VAL A 86 -19.26 -2.74 1.33
N GLN A 87 -18.92 -1.54 0.86
CA GLN A 87 -19.86 -0.64 0.20
C GLN A 87 -19.39 -0.31 -1.20
N ARG A 88 -20.27 -0.49 -2.19
CA ARG A 88 -20.01 -0.02 -3.54
C ARG A 88 -20.42 1.45 -3.68
N LEU A 89 -19.48 2.29 -4.10
CA LEU A 89 -19.65 3.72 -4.33
C LEU A 89 -19.49 4.03 -5.82
N ARG A 90 -20.39 4.85 -6.37
CA ARG A 90 -20.33 5.34 -7.77
C ARG A 90 -20.12 4.24 -8.83
N GLY A 91 -20.59 3.01 -8.54
CA GLY A 91 -20.62 1.87 -9.47
C GLY A 91 -19.33 1.07 -9.64
N HIS A 92 -18.17 1.58 -9.18
CA HIS A 92 -16.87 0.93 -9.40
C HIS A 92 -15.92 1.01 -8.20
N TRP A 93 -16.18 1.86 -7.22
CA TRP A 93 -15.37 1.92 -6.01
C TRP A 93 -15.92 0.97 -4.96
N LEU A 94 -15.06 0.18 -4.33
CA LEU A 94 -15.37 -0.57 -3.13
C LEU A 94 -14.70 0.10 -1.93
N LEU A 95 -15.51 0.59 -1.01
CA LEU A 95 -15.07 0.97 0.33
C LEU A 95 -15.13 -0.26 1.21
N VAL A 96 -13.96 -0.73 1.64
CA VAL A 96 -13.82 -1.93 2.48
C VAL A 96 -13.31 -1.49 3.85
N THR A 97 -14.11 -1.67 4.89
CA THR A 97 -13.73 -1.41 6.28
C THR A 97 -13.56 -2.72 7.02
N CYS A 98 -12.47 -2.82 7.76
CA CYS A 98 -12.10 -4.03 8.47
C CYS A 98 -11.71 -3.70 9.91
N GLU A 99 -12.05 -4.63 10.80
CA GLU A 99 -11.93 -4.47 12.25
C GLU A 99 -10.95 -5.49 12.80
N HIS A 100 -10.10 -5.07 13.73
CA HIS A 100 -9.18 -5.97 14.41
C HIS A 100 -9.92 -6.88 15.39
N GLU A 101 -9.66 -8.18 15.37
CA GLU A 101 -10.35 -9.20 16.18
C GLU A 101 -10.19 -8.95 17.70
N HIS A 102 -9.03 -8.47 18.13
CA HIS A 102 -8.74 -8.22 19.55
C HIS A 102 -8.94 -6.77 19.99
N ASP A 103 -9.11 -5.85 19.04
CA ASP A 103 -9.33 -4.44 19.35
C ASP A 103 -10.30 -3.82 18.33
N PRO A 104 -11.61 -3.80 18.64
CA PRO A 104 -12.61 -3.23 17.73
C PRO A 104 -12.40 -1.74 17.39
N ALA A 105 -11.57 -1.02 18.17
CA ALA A 105 -11.20 0.35 17.87
C ALA A 105 -10.08 0.47 16.83
N ASP A 106 -9.28 -0.58 16.64
CA ASP A 106 -8.28 -0.67 15.58
C ASP A 106 -8.95 -1.09 14.28
N ARG A 107 -9.06 -0.13 13.36
CA ARG A 107 -9.79 -0.28 12.11
C ARG A 107 -8.95 0.23 10.97
N MET A 108 -9.10 -0.43 9.84
CA MET A 108 -8.57 0.05 8.58
C MET A 108 -9.67 0.22 7.55
N THR A 109 -9.48 1.13 6.61
CA THR A 109 -10.37 1.28 5.45
C THR A 109 -9.59 1.39 4.16
N ALA A 110 -9.92 0.54 3.19
CA ALA A 110 -9.36 0.56 1.85
C ALA A 110 -10.40 1.07 0.85
N VAL A 111 -9.95 1.82 -0.16
CA VAL A 111 -10.76 2.24 -1.31
C VAL A 111 -10.20 1.57 -2.54
N ILE A 112 -10.90 0.55 -3.04
CA ILE A 112 -10.49 -0.28 -4.17
C ILE A 112 -11.27 0.16 -5.42
N ASP A 113 -10.60 0.36 -6.55
CA ASP A 113 -11.27 0.51 -7.84
C ASP A 113 -11.44 -0.87 -8.47
N GLU A 114 -12.66 -1.25 -8.80
CA GLU A 114 -12.94 -2.54 -9.44
C GLU A 114 -12.48 -2.61 -10.90
N ARG A 115 -12.15 -1.46 -11.51
CA ARG A 115 -11.70 -1.41 -12.90
C ARG A 115 -10.26 -1.88 -13.08
N ASP A 116 -9.39 -1.50 -12.15
CA ASP A 116 -7.97 -1.89 -12.15
C ASP A 116 -7.65 -2.89 -11.02
N GLY A 117 -8.58 -3.12 -10.10
CA GLY A 117 -8.40 -4.02 -8.98
C GLY A 117 -7.42 -3.48 -7.94
N VAL A 118 -7.11 -2.18 -7.90
CA VAL A 118 -6.11 -1.58 -7.01
C VAL A 118 -6.77 -0.84 -5.85
N ALA A 119 -6.16 -0.94 -4.65
CA ALA A 119 -6.52 -0.07 -3.54
C ALA A 119 -5.86 1.30 -3.71
N HIS A 120 -6.59 2.31 -4.15
CA HIS A 120 -6.05 3.67 -4.33
C HIS A 120 -5.81 4.40 -3.01
N ARG A 121 -6.50 3.99 -1.94
CA ARG A 121 -6.32 4.54 -0.61
C ARG A 121 -6.36 3.48 0.47
N TRP A 122 -5.54 3.73 1.48
CA TRP A 122 -5.49 2.96 2.71
C TRP A 122 -5.46 3.90 3.90
N TYR A 123 -6.46 3.76 4.77
CA TYR A 123 -6.59 4.49 6.01
C TYR A 123 -6.32 3.50 7.13
N GLY A 124 -5.13 3.54 7.71
CA GLY A 124 -4.80 2.81 8.94
C GLY A 124 -4.84 3.72 10.16
N THR A 125 -4.56 3.13 11.32
CA THR A 125 -4.59 3.81 12.61
C THR A 125 -3.43 4.82 12.77
N SER A 126 -2.28 4.56 12.16
CA SER A 126 -1.08 5.41 12.26
C SER A 126 -0.82 6.30 11.05
N GLU A 127 -1.25 5.89 9.85
CA GLU A 127 -0.95 6.60 8.60
C GLU A 127 -2.07 6.46 7.56
N VAL A 128 -2.08 7.43 6.64
CA VAL A 128 -2.90 7.40 5.43
C VAL A 128 -1.98 7.28 4.23
N THR A 129 -2.18 6.23 3.45
CA THR A 129 -1.44 5.99 2.22
C THR A 129 -2.35 6.21 1.02
N VAL A 130 -1.82 6.91 0.02
CA VAL A 130 -2.53 7.27 -1.20
C VAL A 130 -1.64 6.93 -2.38
N LEU A 131 -2.17 6.16 -3.34
CA LEU A 131 -1.57 6.02 -4.65
C LEU A 131 -2.03 7.20 -5.50
N THR A 132 -1.07 7.98 -5.99
CA THR A 132 -1.35 9.16 -6.84
C THR A 132 -1.30 8.82 -8.32
N GLU A 133 -0.47 7.85 -8.69
CA GLU A 133 -0.27 7.39 -10.06
C GLU A 133 -0.07 5.87 -10.02
N VAL A 134 -0.79 5.16 -10.89
CA VAL A 134 -0.68 3.72 -11.08
C VAL A 134 -0.59 3.47 -12.58
N ARG A 135 0.36 2.64 -13.00
CA ARG A 135 0.46 2.18 -14.39
C ARG A 135 0.85 0.71 -14.41
N VAL A 136 0.40 0.01 -15.44
CA VAL A 136 0.91 -1.31 -15.79
C VAL A 136 2.15 -1.12 -16.66
N MET A 137 3.17 -1.94 -16.42
CA MET A 137 4.39 -2.00 -17.22
C MET A 137 4.30 -3.17 -18.20
N ASP A 138 4.93 -3.05 -19.36
CA ASP A 138 5.07 -4.19 -20.28
C ASP A 138 6.05 -5.22 -19.70
N ASP A 139 5.86 -6.51 -19.98
CA ASP A 139 6.68 -7.61 -19.45
C ASP A 139 8.20 -7.43 -19.71
N ASP A 140 8.56 -6.85 -20.85
CA ASP A 140 9.96 -6.63 -21.24
C ASP A 140 10.49 -5.25 -20.78
N GLU A 141 9.66 -4.44 -20.13
CA GLU A 141 10.05 -3.12 -19.65
C GLU A 141 10.95 -3.25 -18.42
N PRO A 142 12.17 -2.66 -18.42
CA PRO A 142 13.04 -2.73 -17.26
C PRO A 142 12.42 -2.01 -16.05
N ALA A 143 12.61 -2.57 -14.86
CA ALA A 143 12.19 -1.95 -13.61
C ALA A 143 12.68 -0.49 -13.51
N PRO A 144 11.81 0.46 -13.08
CA PRO A 144 12.17 1.86 -13.05
C PRO A 144 13.38 2.11 -12.14
N PRO A 145 14.23 3.08 -12.51
CA PRO A 145 15.33 3.47 -11.66
C PRO A 145 14.81 4.11 -10.38
N ARG A 146 15.66 4.13 -9.36
CA ARG A 146 15.34 4.76 -8.08
C ARG A 146 14.85 6.20 -8.26
N PRO A 147 13.69 6.58 -7.71
CA PRO A 147 13.10 7.87 -7.96
C PRO A 147 13.88 8.97 -7.24
N ARG A 148 13.84 10.17 -7.82
CA ARG A 148 14.22 11.40 -7.13
C ARG A 148 12.93 12.12 -6.74
N PHE A 149 12.57 12.02 -5.46
CA PHE A 149 11.37 12.67 -4.95
C PHE A 149 11.55 14.19 -4.85
N SER A 150 10.80 14.94 -5.65
CA SER A 150 10.67 16.39 -5.48
C SER A 150 10.02 16.72 -4.15
N ARG A 151 10.23 17.93 -3.61
CA ARG A 151 9.57 18.31 -2.35
C ARG A 151 8.06 18.43 -2.56
N LEU A 152 7.27 17.67 -1.81
CA LEU A 152 5.83 17.81 -1.78
C LEU A 152 5.47 19.07 -0.97
N SER A 153 4.90 20.08 -1.62
CA SER A 153 4.55 21.37 -0.97
C SER A 153 3.16 21.35 -0.34
N THR A 154 2.26 20.51 -0.86
CA THR A 154 0.87 20.33 -0.40
C THR A 154 0.45 18.89 -0.62
N TRP A 155 -0.54 18.43 0.15
CA TRP A 155 -1.17 17.14 -0.13
C TRP A 155 -1.89 17.19 -1.48
N PRO A 156 -1.78 16.15 -2.32
CA PRO A 156 -2.54 16.09 -3.56
C PRO A 156 -4.04 16.20 -3.26
N ALA A 157 -4.73 17.10 -3.96
CA ALA A 157 -6.18 17.12 -4.00
C ALA A 157 -6.62 15.90 -4.80
N LEU A 158 -7.56 15.14 -4.26
CA LEU A 158 -8.00 13.90 -4.88
C LEU A 158 -9.51 14.03 -5.13
N GLU A 159 -9.88 13.96 -6.40
CA GLU A 159 -11.27 14.05 -6.86
C GLU A 159 -11.92 12.66 -6.85
N TYR A 160 -13.21 12.59 -6.52
CA TYR A 160 -14.02 11.39 -6.58
C TYR A 160 -15.22 11.63 -7.47
#